data_AF-A0A924V468-F1
#
_entry.id   AF-A0A924V468-F1
#
_cell.length_a   1.000
_cell.length_b   1.000
_cell.length_c   1.000
_cell.angle_alpha   90.00
_cell.angle_beta   90.00
_cell.angle_gamma   90.00
#
_symmetry.space_group_name_H-M   'P 1'
#
loop_
_entity.id
_entity.type
_entity.pdbx_description
1 polymer ?
#
loop_
_entity_poly.entity_id
_entity_poly.type
_entity_poly.pdbx_seq_one_letter_code
_entity_poly.pdbx_strand_id
1 'polypeptide(L)'
;MPQLLKRKLFRLSALFEIADDEFVSLRDECSVVKRGIVEQLTSGNRQLSLDVVSLRQLLDTSAIVSEICEIAVEAGFNFPPYDPEPDDEDYHQTSDLLNMCRIAGLQTIEEFDTVLIDALPWSEEYLLAQFQAYMRLSAIQQGNWHVTAAFICELLFLQARAGFFTLNQLLLRGYDDDIATRIWDVVQSYRHAET
;
A
#
# COMPACT_ATOMS: atom_id res chain seq x y z
N MET A 1 52.48 -11.12 -0.09
CA MET A 1 51.27 -11.65 -0.74
C MET A 1 51.62 -12.17 -2.13
N PRO A 2 51.14 -13.35 -2.58
CA PRO A 2 51.43 -13.89 -3.90
C PRO A 2 50.93 -12.96 -5.02
N GLN A 3 51.74 -12.76 -6.06
CA GLN A 3 51.48 -11.79 -7.13
C GLN A 3 50.15 -12.03 -7.86
N LEU A 4 49.78 -13.30 -8.05
CA LEU A 4 48.50 -13.72 -8.62
C LEU A 4 47.30 -13.32 -7.76
N LEU A 5 47.42 -13.42 -6.43
CA LEU A 5 46.37 -13.04 -5.48
C LEU A 5 46.16 -11.53 -5.48
N LYS A 6 47.28 -10.77 -5.46
CA LYS A 6 47.25 -9.30 -5.53
C LYS A 6 46.56 -8.79 -6.80
N ARG A 7 46.83 -9.43 -7.95
CA ARG A 7 46.17 -9.10 -9.23
C ARG A 7 44.68 -9.43 -9.23
N LYS A 8 44.26 -10.52 -8.57
CA LYS A 8 42.83 -10.85 -8.42
C LYS A 8 42.13 -9.83 -7.52
N LEU A 9 42.74 -9.48 -6.39
CA LEU A 9 42.19 -8.47 -5.47
C LEU A 9 42.03 -7.10 -6.12
N PHE A 10 43.01 -6.65 -6.91
CA PHE A 10 42.89 -5.38 -7.64
C PHE A 10 41.78 -5.38 -8.70
N ARG A 11 41.54 -6.51 -9.36
CA ARG A 11 40.41 -6.63 -10.30
C ARG A 11 39.08 -6.60 -9.57
N LEU A 12 39.01 -7.24 -8.41
CA LEU A 12 37.82 -7.26 -7.58
C LEU A 12 37.49 -5.85 -7.04
N SER A 13 38.50 -5.11 -6.57
CA SER A 13 38.30 -3.74 -6.09
C SER A 13 37.84 -2.80 -7.20
N ALA A 14 38.42 -2.91 -8.39
CA ALA A 14 37.98 -2.14 -9.56
C ALA A 14 36.54 -2.51 -9.99
N LEU A 15 36.15 -3.78 -9.87
CA LEU A 15 34.76 -4.21 -10.12
C LEU A 15 33.78 -3.63 -9.10
N PHE A 16 34.15 -3.58 -7.83
CA PHE A 16 33.31 -2.97 -6.80
C PHE A 16 33.21 -1.45 -6.95
N GLU A 17 34.31 -0.79 -7.29
CA GLU A 17 34.30 0.66 -7.57
C GLU A 17 33.36 1.00 -8.72
N ILE A 18 33.43 0.24 -9.82
CA ILE A 18 32.48 0.40 -10.94
C ILE A 18 31.05 0.11 -10.49
N ALA A 19 30.83 -0.95 -9.69
CA ALA A 19 29.49 -1.26 -9.20
C ALA A 19 28.92 -0.15 -8.31
N ASP A 20 29.73 0.43 -7.42
CA ASP A 20 29.32 1.53 -6.55
C ASP A 20 28.93 2.77 -7.37
N ASP A 21 29.72 3.11 -8.41
CA ASP A 21 29.40 4.20 -9.33
C ASP A 21 28.07 3.97 -10.08
N GLU A 22 27.84 2.74 -10.57
CA GLU A 22 26.58 2.37 -11.22
C GLU A 22 25.39 2.42 -10.25
N PHE A 23 25.56 1.97 -9.01
CA PHE A 23 24.51 2.07 -7.97
C PHE A 23 24.19 3.52 -7.62
N VAL A 24 25.19 4.40 -7.53
CA VAL A 24 25.00 5.83 -7.32
C VAL A 24 24.23 6.45 -8.49
N SER A 25 24.60 6.14 -9.73
CA SER A 25 23.90 6.63 -10.92
C SER A 25 22.42 6.20 -10.92
N LEU A 26 22.16 4.91 -10.67
CA LEU A 26 20.79 4.38 -10.59
C LEU A 26 19.96 5.03 -9.49
N ARG A 27 20.55 5.26 -8.31
CA ARG A 27 19.88 5.96 -7.20
C ARG A 27 19.51 7.38 -7.58
N ASP A 28 20.42 8.09 -8.23
CA ASP A 28 20.22 9.48 -8.63
C ASP A 28 19.15 9.57 -9.74
N GLU A 29 19.14 8.64 -10.69
CA GLU A 29 18.09 8.48 -11.71
C GLU A 29 16.71 8.19 -11.08
N CYS A 30 16.63 7.25 -10.14
CA CYS A 30 15.41 6.98 -9.39
C CYS A 30 14.90 8.23 -8.65
N SER A 31 15.81 9.02 -8.08
CA SER A 31 15.47 10.26 -7.38
C SER A 31 14.96 11.35 -8.32
N VAL A 32 15.41 11.38 -9.58
CA VAL A 32 14.85 12.25 -10.62
C VAL A 32 13.45 11.81 -11.01
N VAL A 33 13.25 10.51 -11.26
CA VAL A 33 11.92 9.96 -11.62
C VAL A 33 10.90 10.22 -10.51
N LYS A 34 11.26 9.94 -9.25
CA LYS A 34 10.40 10.19 -8.08
C LYS A 34 9.98 11.66 -7.99
N ARG A 35 10.93 12.59 -8.18
CA ARG A 35 10.61 14.04 -8.22
C ARG A 35 9.65 14.39 -9.35
N GLY A 36 9.85 13.83 -10.54
CA GLY A 36 8.94 14.03 -11.67
C GLY A 36 7.52 13.54 -11.40
N ILE A 37 7.36 12.41 -10.70
CA ILE A 37 6.06 11.88 -10.27
C ILE A 37 5.40 12.82 -9.25
N VAL A 38 6.15 13.30 -8.26
CA VAL A 38 5.67 14.27 -7.25
C VAL A 38 5.16 15.54 -7.93
N GLU A 39 5.94 16.10 -8.86
CA GLU A 39 5.57 17.31 -9.60
C GLU A 39 4.29 17.10 -10.42
N GLN A 40 4.17 15.95 -11.10
CA GLN A 40 2.99 15.63 -11.89
C GLN A 40 1.73 15.46 -11.03
N LEU A 41 1.81 14.72 -9.92
CA LEU A 41 0.69 14.56 -8.98
C LEU A 41 0.30 15.90 -8.34
N THR A 42 1.29 16.70 -7.93
CA THR A 42 1.04 18.05 -7.35
C THR A 42 0.40 18.98 -8.38
N SER A 43 0.74 18.83 -9.66
CA SER A 43 0.13 19.60 -10.76
C SER A 43 -1.28 19.09 -11.16
N GLY A 44 -1.77 18.03 -10.51
CA GLY A 44 -3.08 17.43 -10.76
C GLY A 44 -3.12 16.43 -11.92
N ASN A 45 -1.97 16.08 -12.52
CA ASN A 45 -1.90 15.04 -13.53
C ASN A 45 -1.96 13.66 -12.89
N ARG A 46 -3.12 13.01 -12.98
CA ARG A 46 -3.38 11.66 -12.44
C ARG A 46 -3.35 10.55 -13.49
N GLN A 47 -3.08 10.85 -14.77
CA GLN A 47 -2.92 9.85 -15.83
C GLN A 47 -1.57 9.10 -15.78
N LEU A 48 -0.94 9.08 -14.61
CA LEU A 48 0.28 8.34 -14.36
C LEU A 48 0.00 6.85 -14.27
N SER A 49 0.96 6.04 -14.74
CA SER A 49 0.96 4.60 -14.55
C SER A 49 0.86 4.28 -13.05
N LEU A 50 0.04 3.29 -12.72
CA LEU A 50 -0.09 2.77 -11.36
C LEU A 50 1.09 1.84 -11.04
N ASP A 51 2.02 2.36 -10.23
CA ASP A 51 3.19 1.65 -9.71
C ASP A 51 3.39 1.97 -8.23
N VAL A 52 4.40 1.35 -7.60
CA VAL A 52 4.63 1.52 -6.14
C VAL A 52 4.96 2.97 -5.79
N VAL A 53 5.69 3.68 -6.65
CA VAL A 53 6.15 5.05 -6.36
C VAL A 53 5.00 6.03 -6.46
N SER A 54 4.23 5.94 -7.53
CA SER A 54 3.06 6.78 -7.78
C SER A 54 1.93 6.50 -6.78
N LEU A 55 1.68 5.23 -6.44
CA LEU A 55 0.68 4.85 -5.45
C LEU A 55 1.07 5.36 -4.06
N ARG A 56 2.32 5.17 -3.64
CA ARG A 56 2.81 5.69 -2.35
C ARG A 56 2.67 7.21 -2.29
N GLN A 57 3.08 7.90 -3.35
CA GLN A 57 2.96 9.35 -3.41
C GLN A 57 1.50 9.80 -3.29
N LEU A 58 0.56 9.08 -3.90
CA LEU A 58 -0.88 9.33 -3.73
C LEU A 58 -1.32 9.11 -2.27
N LEU A 59 -0.93 7.98 -1.65
CA LEU A 59 -1.28 7.67 -0.26
C LEU A 59 -0.79 8.74 0.71
N ASP A 60 0.40 9.29 0.46
CA ASP A 60 1.04 10.29 1.33
C ASP A 60 0.47 11.71 1.16
N THR A 61 -0.10 12.04 -0.01
CA THR A 61 -0.43 13.45 -0.35
C THR A 61 -1.87 13.70 -0.80
N SER A 62 -2.66 12.66 -1.05
CA SER A 62 -4.04 12.82 -1.50
C SER A 62 -4.94 13.28 -0.36
N ALA A 63 -5.70 14.36 -0.60
CA ALA A 63 -6.72 14.84 0.34
C ALA A 63 -7.79 13.77 0.61
N ILE A 64 -8.16 12.99 -0.40
CA ILE A 64 -9.15 11.90 -0.26
C ILE A 64 -8.61 10.80 0.66
N VAL A 65 -7.33 10.45 0.53
CA VAL A 65 -6.70 9.45 1.41
C VAL A 65 -6.61 9.99 2.84
N SER A 66 -6.26 11.26 3.02
CA SER A 66 -6.27 11.91 4.34
C SER A 66 -7.65 11.85 4.98
N GLU A 67 -8.71 12.20 4.25
CA GLU A 67 -10.10 12.16 4.72
C GLU A 67 -10.53 10.73 5.09
N ILE A 68 -10.21 9.74 4.25
CA ILE A 68 -10.44 8.32 4.55
C ILE A 68 -9.71 7.89 5.83
N CYS A 69 -8.48 8.34 6.04
CA CYS A 69 -7.71 8.02 7.25
C CYS A 69 -8.33 8.66 8.49
N GLU A 70 -8.84 9.89 8.39
CA GLU A 70 -9.58 10.55 9.47
C GLU A 70 -10.84 9.77 9.83
N ILE A 71 -11.62 9.33 8.84
CA ILE A 71 -12.79 8.47 9.03
C ILE A 71 -12.39 7.13 9.70
N ALA A 72 -11.26 6.55 9.31
CA ALA A 72 -10.75 5.34 9.97
C ALA A 72 -10.39 5.59 11.44
N VAL A 73 -9.75 6.71 11.76
CA VAL A 73 -9.48 7.10 13.17
C VAL A 73 -10.78 7.21 13.96
N GLU A 74 -11.80 7.85 13.40
CA GLU A 74 -13.12 7.99 14.04
C GLU A 74 -13.82 6.63 14.25
N ALA A 75 -13.63 5.68 13.33
CA ALA A 75 -14.13 4.31 13.46
C ALA A 75 -13.39 3.48 14.53
N GLY A 76 -12.22 3.93 15.00
CA GLY A 76 -11.44 3.32 16.08
C GLY A 76 -10.07 2.76 15.68
N PHE A 77 -9.66 2.91 14.43
CA PHE A 77 -8.34 2.48 13.97
C PHE A 77 -7.24 3.38 14.54
N ASN A 78 -6.04 2.81 14.74
CA ASN A 78 -4.88 3.54 15.23
C ASN A 78 -3.79 3.56 14.18
N PHE A 79 -3.30 4.75 13.84
CA PHE A 79 -2.13 4.89 12.97
C PHE A 79 -0.89 5.06 13.86
N PRO A 80 0.16 4.24 13.69
CA PRO A 80 1.41 4.50 14.37
C PRO A 80 1.94 5.89 13.97
N PRO A 81 2.70 6.56 14.85
CA PRO A 81 3.34 7.83 14.49
C PRO A 81 4.22 7.62 13.25
N TYR A 82 4.13 8.56 12.31
CA TYR A 82 4.89 8.52 11.06
C TYR A 82 6.39 8.32 11.32
N ASP A 83 6.93 7.21 10.82
CA ASP A 83 8.38 6.98 10.77
C ASP A 83 8.90 7.48 9.42
N PRO A 84 9.80 8.48 9.39
CA PRO A 84 10.41 8.95 8.15
C PRO A 84 11.24 7.87 7.44
N GLU A 85 11.64 6.82 8.15
CA GLU A 85 12.16 5.59 7.55
C GLU A 85 11.01 4.59 7.43
N PRO A 86 10.44 4.38 6.22
CA PRO A 86 9.44 3.33 6.05
C PRO A 86 10.02 2.01 6.51
N ASP A 87 9.34 1.36 7.44
CA ASP A 87 9.67 0.00 7.78
C ASP A 87 9.30 -0.94 6.62
N ASP A 88 9.71 -2.20 6.73
CA ASP A 88 9.40 -3.20 5.72
C ASP A 88 7.88 -3.44 5.60
N GLU A 89 7.09 -3.24 6.67
CA GLU A 89 5.63 -3.48 6.69
C GLU A 89 4.87 -2.49 5.80
N ASP A 90 5.21 -1.19 5.83
CA ASP A 90 4.62 -0.16 4.96
C ASP A 90 4.83 -0.45 3.47
N TYR A 91 6.03 -0.94 3.12
CA TYR A 91 6.36 -1.33 1.75
C TYR A 91 5.61 -2.59 1.30
N HIS A 92 5.44 -3.56 2.19
CA HIS A 92 4.67 -4.77 1.91
C HIS A 92 3.20 -4.44 1.61
N GLN A 93 2.56 -3.63 2.46
CA GLN A 93 1.14 -3.29 2.29
C GLN A 93 0.87 -2.44 1.03
N THR A 94 1.77 -1.50 0.71
CA THR A 94 1.65 -0.75 -0.55
C THR A 94 1.77 -1.67 -1.77
N SER A 95 2.64 -2.68 -1.70
CA SER A 95 2.83 -3.66 -2.77
C SER A 95 1.62 -4.59 -2.93
N ASP A 96 0.99 -4.97 -1.83
CA ASP A 96 -0.21 -5.81 -1.82
C ASP A 96 -1.41 -5.07 -2.44
N LEU A 97 -1.63 -3.82 -2.04
CA LEU A 97 -2.62 -2.93 -2.64
C LEU A 97 -2.38 -2.78 -4.16
N LEU A 98 -1.14 -2.55 -4.59
CA LEU A 98 -0.81 -2.45 -6.01
C LEU A 98 -1.14 -3.73 -6.78
N ASN A 99 -0.81 -4.90 -6.21
CA ASN A 99 -1.11 -6.19 -6.82
C ASN A 99 -2.62 -6.43 -6.93
N MET A 100 -3.37 -6.01 -5.92
CA MET A 100 -4.83 -6.02 -5.95
C MET A 100 -5.40 -5.15 -7.07
N CYS A 101 -4.91 -3.91 -7.20
CA CYS A 101 -5.30 -3.01 -8.28
C CYS A 101 -5.04 -3.63 -9.66
N ARG A 102 -3.89 -4.27 -9.85
CA ARG A 102 -3.55 -4.96 -11.10
C ARG A 102 -4.48 -6.12 -11.42
N ILE A 103 -4.90 -6.91 -10.42
CA ILE A 103 -5.84 -8.02 -10.60
C ILE A 103 -7.22 -7.51 -11.00
N ALA A 104 -7.65 -6.37 -10.45
CA ALA A 104 -8.86 -5.68 -10.85
C ALA A 104 -8.73 -4.90 -12.18
N GLY A 105 -7.55 -4.92 -12.81
CA GLY A 105 -7.30 -4.32 -14.13
C GLY A 105 -7.01 -2.83 -14.13
N LEU A 106 -6.77 -2.20 -12.97
CA LEU A 106 -6.40 -0.78 -12.90
C LEU A 106 -4.96 -0.58 -13.41
N GLN A 107 -4.79 0.47 -14.22
CA GLN A 107 -3.54 0.81 -14.88
C GLN A 107 -3.01 2.18 -14.48
N THR A 108 -3.86 3.06 -13.96
CA THR A 108 -3.52 4.46 -13.67
C THR A 108 -3.89 4.90 -12.26
N ILE A 109 -3.23 5.96 -11.79
CA ILE A 109 -3.55 6.59 -10.50
C ILE A 109 -4.96 7.18 -10.51
N GLU A 110 -5.40 7.76 -11.63
CA GLU A 110 -6.76 8.30 -11.79
C GLU A 110 -7.84 7.24 -11.57
N GLU A 111 -7.67 6.04 -12.13
CA GLU A 111 -8.62 4.93 -11.93
C GLU A 111 -8.68 4.49 -10.47
N PHE A 112 -7.53 4.42 -9.78
CA PHE A 112 -7.49 4.08 -8.37
C PHE A 112 -8.11 5.17 -7.49
N ASP A 113 -7.78 6.43 -7.75
CA ASP A 113 -8.34 7.58 -7.03
C ASP A 113 -9.86 7.66 -7.22
N THR A 114 -10.37 7.37 -8.42
CA THR A 114 -11.82 7.28 -8.69
C THR A 114 -12.48 6.23 -7.81
N VAL A 115 -11.85 5.06 -7.63
CA VAL A 115 -12.37 4.02 -6.71
C VAL A 115 -12.46 4.53 -5.28
N LEU A 116 -11.48 5.31 -4.81
CA LEU A 116 -11.50 5.89 -3.47
C LEU A 116 -12.57 6.98 -3.33
N ILE A 117 -12.76 7.82 -4.36
CA ILE A 117 -13.82 8.83 -4.41
C ILE A 117 -15.19 8.17 -4.34
N ASP A 118 -15.41 7.13 -5.14
CA ASP A 118 -16.65 6.35 -5.14
C ASP A 118 -16.85 5.60 -3.81
N ALA A 119 -15.74 5.31 -3.09
CA ALA A 119 -15.76 4.66 -1.79
C ALA A 119 -16.10 5.59 -0.62
N LEU A 120 -15.76 6.87 -0.74
CA LEU A 120 -15.87 7.85 0.33
C LEU A 120 -17.27 7.89 0.99
N PRO A 121 -18.40 7.90 0.24
CA PRO A 121 -19.74 8.03 0.85
C PRO A 121 -20.15 6.88 1.79
N TRP A 122 -19.54 5.72 1.66
CA TRP A 122 -19.84 4.53 2.46
C TRP A 122 -18.66 4.05 3.32
N SER A 123 -17.52 4.77 3.23
CA SER A 123 -16.29 4.40 3.92
C SER A 123 -16.47 4.35 5.44
N GLU A 124 -17.19 5.31 6.05
CA GLU A 124 -17.43 5.35 7.50
C GLU A 124 -18.13 4.09 8.01
N GLU A 125 -19.28 3.76 7.43
CA GLU A 125 -20.08 2.61 7.86
C GLU A 125 -19.32 1.29 7.65
N TYR A 126 -18.64 1.15 6.52
CA TYR A 126 -17.86 -0.04 6.22
C TYR A 126 -16.63 -0.20 7.14
N LEU A 127 -15.87 0.86 7.37
CA LEU A 127 -14.71 0.83 8.27
C LEU A 127 -15.15 0.58 9.71
N LEU A 128 -16.27 1.15 10.15
CA LEU A 128 -16.88 0.84 11.43
C LEU A 128 -17.27 -0.64 11.52
N ALA A 129 -17.85 -1.22 10.48
CA ALA A 129 -18.17 -2.65 10.44
C ALA A 129 -16.91 -3.54 10.55
N GLN A 130 -15.84 -3.18 9.85
CA GLN A 130 -14.54 -3.85 9.96
C GLN A 130 -13.98 -3.78 11.39
N PHE A 131 -14.02 -2.59 12.00
CA PHE A 131 -13.54 -2.40 13.36
C PHE A 131 -14.40 -3.15 14.39
N GLN A 132 -15.72 -3.18 14.22
CA GLN A 132 -16.59 -3.95 15.11
C GLN A 132 -16.35 -5.46 14.98
N ALA A 133 -16.11 -5.96 13.76
CA ALA A 133 -15.75 -7.36 13.55
C ALA A 133 -14.41 -7.70 14.21
N TYR A 134 -13.43 -6.79 14.16
CA TYR A 134 -12.17 -6.92 14.91
C TYR A 134 -12.43 -7.08 16.41
N MET A 135 -13.20 -6.17 17.00
CA MET A 135 -13.47 -6.14 18.44
C MET A 135 -14.18 -7.40 18.96
N ARG A 136 -14.98 -8.07 18.12
CA ARG A 136 -15.65 -9.33 18.50
C ARG A 136 -14.67 -10.49 18.63
N LEU A 137 -13.65 -10.53 17.78
CA LEU A 137 -12.62 -11.57 17.80
C LEU A 137 -11.54 -11.25 18.84
N SER A 138 -11.21 -9.97 19.04
CA SER A 138 -10.17 -9.52 19.95
C SER A 138 -10.62 -9.40 21.42
N ALA A 139 -11.79 -9.91 21.81
CA ALA A 139 -12.29 -9.85 23.20
C ALA A 139 -11.34 -10.46 24.27
N ILE A 140 -10.24 -11.10 23.86
CA ILE A 140 -9.19 -11.66 24.71
C ILE A 140 -7.93 -10.76 24.77
N GLN A 141 -7.72 -9.84 23.82
CA GLN A 141 -6.58 -8.90 23.79
C GLN A 141 -7.07 -7.45 23.67
N GLN A 142 -6.72 -6.60 24.64
CA GLN A 142 -6.91 -5.14 24.61
C GLN A 142 -5.99 -4.47 23.57
N GLY A 143 -5.99 -4.98 22.33
CA GLY A 143 -5.11 -4.52 21.27
C GLY A 143 -5.75 -3.36 20.51
N ASN A 144 -5.07 -2.22 20.50
CA ASN A 144 -5.30 -1.19 19.49
C ASN A 144 -4.97 -1.79 18.12
N TRP A 145 -5.90 -1.71 17.17
CA TRP A 145 -5.63 -2.18 15.82
C TRP A 145 -4.79 -1.12 15.09
N HIS A 146 -3.49 -1.39 14.99
CA HIS A 146 -2.56 -0.55 14.25
C HIS A 146 -2.67 -0.81 12.75
N VAL A 147 -2.77 0.25 11.96
CA VAL A 147 -2.95 0.20 10.50
C VAL A 147 -2.21 1.33 9.80
N THR A 148 -2.02 1.17 8.49
CA THR A 148 -1.42 2.17 7.60
C THR A 148 -2.48 2.73 6.65
N ALA A 149 -2.15 3.83 5.95
CA ALA A 149 -3.03 4.37 4.91
C ALA A 149 -3.24 3.36 3.76
N ALA A 150 -2.18 2.61 3.39
CA ALA A 150 -2.26 1.58 2.36
C ALA A 150 -3.28 0.50 2.72
N PHE A 151 -3.23 0.02 3.97
CA PHE A 151 -4.13 -1.01 4.46
C PHE A 151 -5.60 -0.54 4.50
N ILE A 152 -5.86 0.69 4.96
CA ILE A 152 -7.23 1.24 4.95
C ILE A 152 -7.75 1.37 3.51
N CYS A 153 -6.91 1.87 2.59
CA CYS A 153 -7.28 1.93 1.17
C CYS A 153 -7.52 0.53 0.60
N GLU A 154 -6.77 -0.48 1.02
CA GLU A 154 -6.98 -1.89 0.63
C GLU A 154 -8.33 -2.43 1.09
N LEU A 155 -8.74 -2.13 2.34
CA LEU A 155 -10.06 -2.55 2.84
C LEU A 155 -11.20 -1.96 2.00
N LEU A 156 -11.12 -0.67 1.65
CA LEU A 156 -12.10 -0.01 0.79
C LEU A 156 -12.06 -0.57 -0.63
N PHE A 157 -10.86 -0.78 -1.17
CA PHE A 157 -10.69 -1.33 -2.50
C PHE A 157 -11.26 -2.75 -2.63
N LEU A 158 -11.02 -3.60 -1.62
CA LEU A 158 -11.60 -4.94 -1.50
C LEU A 158 -13.13 -4.89 -1.61
N GLN A 159 -13.76 -3.96 -0.90
CA GLN A 159 -15.21 -3.81 -0.94
C GLN A 159 -15.69 -3.29 -2.30
N ALA A 160 -15.08 -2.23 -2.82
CA ALA A 160 -15.45 -1.61 -4.09
C ALA A 160 -15.28 -2.56 -5.30
N ARG A 161 -14.43 -3.57 -5.15
CA ARG A 161 -14.09 -4.54 -6.20
C ARG A 161 -14.25 -5.99 -5.72
N ALA A 162 -15.18 -6.25 -4.81
CA ALA A 162 -15.38 -7.56 -4.18
C ALA A 162 -15.52 -8.71 -5.19
N GLY A 163 -16.14 -8.46 -6.34
CA GLY A 163 -16.30 -9.45 -7.42
C GLY A 163 -15.01 -9.96 -8.06
N PHE A 164 -13.87 -9.29 -7.86
CA PHE A 164 -12.56 -9.71 -8.36
C PHE A 164 -11.79 -10.59 -7.37
N PHE A 165 -12.24 -10.66 -6.11
CA PHE A 165 -11.49 -11.27 -5.03
C PHE A 165 -12.17 -12.50 -4.44
N THR A 166 -11.39 -13.31 -3.75
CA THR A 166 -11.89 -14.43 -2.93
C THR A 166 -11.08 -14.54 -1.65
N LEU A 167 -11.64 -15.16 -0.61
CA LEU A 167 -10.92 -15.44 0.64
C LEU A 167 -9.58 -16.14 0.39
N ASN A 168 -9.53 -17.15 -0.47
CA ASN A 168 -8.30 -17.86 -0.79
C ASN A 168 -7.20 -16.96 -1.36
N GLN A 169 -7.57 -15.91 -2.11
CA GLN A 169 -6.59 -14.96 -2.62
C GLN A 169 -6.02 -14.04 -1.52
N LEU A 170 -6.79 -13.74 -0.46
CA LEU A 170 -6.26 -13.04 0.71
C LEU A 170 -5.27 -13.94 1.46
N LEU A 171 -5.63 -15.20 1.69
CA LEU A 171 -4.76 -16.18 2.35
C LEU A 171 -3.44 -16.41 1.58
N LEU A 172 -3.50 -16.53 0.25
CA LEU A 172 -2.32 -16.69 -0.60
C LEU A 172 -1.40 -15.47 -0.59
N ARG A 173 -1.87 -14.30 -0.18
CA ARG A 173 -1.07 -13.08 -0.01
C ARG A 173 -0.38 -12.99 1.36
N GLY A 174 -0.58 -13.97 2.23
CA GLY A 174 0.08 -14.00 3.54
C GLY A 174 -0.71 -13.37 4.67
N TYR A 175 -1.99 -13.03 4.43
CA TYR A 175 -2.90 -12.72 5.52
C TYR A 175 -3.03 -13.90 6.47
N ASP A 176 -3.03 -13.60 7.77
CA ASP A 176 -3.43 -14.56 8.79
C ASP A 176 -4.89 -15.02 8.55
N ASP A 177 -5.17 -16.29 8.85
CA ASP A 177 -6.47 -16.91 8.53
C ASP A 177 -7.64 -16.21 9.23
N ASP A 178 -7.46 -15.82 10.49
CA ASP A 178 -8.48 -15.12 11.26
C ASP A 178 -8.72 -13.71 10.69
N ILE A 179 -7.63 -13.03 10.29
CA ILE A 179 -7.69 -11.68 9.70
C ILE A 179 -8.39 -11.73 8.34
N ALA A 180 -7.97 -12.64 7.46
CA ALA A 180 -8.51 -12.80 6.11
C ALA A 180 -10.00 -13.16 6.15
N THR A 181 -10.37 -14.14 6.99
CA THR A 181 -11.74 -14.61 7.13
C THR A 181 -12.64 -13.49 7.64
N ARG A 182 -12.21 -12.77 8.69
CA ARG A 182 -12.97 -11.64 9.24
C ARG A 182 -13.16 -10.53 8.22
N ILE A 183 -12.10 -10.11 7.52
CA ILE A 183 -12.19 -9.06 6.49
C ILE A 183 -13.19 -9.50 5.42
N TRP A 184 -13.07 -10.75 4.96
CA TRP A 184 -13.92 -11.29 3.91
C TRP A 184 -15.39 -11.41 4.33
N ASP A 185 -15.67 -11.81 5.57
CA ASP A 185 -17.03 -11.88 6.11
C ASP A 185 -17.69 -10.50 6.13
N VAL A 186 -16.95 -9.45 6.48
CA VAL A 186 -17.44 -8.07 6.41
C VAL A 186 -17.67 -7.67 4.96
N VAL A 187 -16.75 -7.98 4.03
CA VAL A 187 -16.93 -7.69 2.59
C VAL A 187 -18.19 -8.35 2.03
N GLN A 188 -18.46 -9.61 2.40
CA GLN A 188 -19.63 -10.34 1.89
C GLN A 188 -20.95 -9.91 2.53
N SER A 189 -20.92 -9.49 3.80
CA SER A 189 -22.11 -9.03 4.52
C SER A 189 -22.44 -7.56 4.26
N TYR A 190 -21.43 -6.74 3.95
CA TYR A 190 -21.60 -5.35 3.59
C TYR A 190 -22.08 -5.24 2.15
N ARG A 191 -23.40 -5.15 1.98
CA ARG A 191 -24.01 -4.85 0.69
C ARG A 191 -24.14 -3.35 0.55
N HIS A 192 -23.15 -2.72 -0.08
CA HIS A 192 -23.42 -1.44 -0.71
C HIS A 192 -24.52 -1.67 -1.75
N ALA A 193 -25.56 -0.83 -1.76
CA ALA A 193 -26.55 -0.88 -2.82
C ALA A 193 -25.81 -0.63 -4.14
N GLU A 194 -25.63 -1.68 -4.96
CA GLU A 194 -25.24 -1.53 -6.35
C GLU A 194 -26.28 -0.60 -6.97
N THR A 195 -25.86 0.65 -7.25
CA THR A 195 -26.70 1.63 -7.95
C THR A 195 -26.16 1.77 -9.35
#